data_AF-A0A3D2CRX0-F1
#
_entry.id   AF-A0A3D2CRX0-F1
#
_cell.length_a   1.000
_cell.length_b   1.000
_cell.length_c   1.000
_cell.angle_alpha   90.00
_cell.angle_beta   90.00
_cell.angle_gamma   90.00
#
_symmetry.space_group_name_H-M   'P 1'
#
loop_
_entity.id
_entity.type
_entity.pdbx_description
1 polymer ?
#
loop_
_entity_poly.entity_id
_entity_poly.type
_entity_poly.pdbx_seq_one_letter_code
_entity_poly.pdbx_strand_id
1 'polypeptide(L)'
;MHKDYQIADNKVEHETVVNRSRFICYLFPCASIDEAKAQVKLFKQAYPHASHHCYAFLTKAANDSLGYGYSDDGEPSGAAGKPMLAVLQGGGIGQVCAVVVRYFGGTKLGVGGLQRAYADSVRQALIFLEAKTKIAMAAKTLACQYSQVDDVLHIISQAEGQVVKQEYLQQVQFSLFIPEAKLELVSDKLQTLSAGKLVLTNLNQ
;
A
#
# COMPACT_ATOMS: atom_id res chain seq x y z
N MET A 1 6.09 -11.19 -11.50
CA MET A 1 7.19 -10.24 -11.24
C MET A 1 6.54 -9.00 -10.65
N HIS A 2 6.68 -8.82 -9.33
CA HIS A 2 6.19 -7.61 -8.70
C HIS A 2 7.12 -6.47 -9.10
N LYS A 3 6.57 -5.31 -9.42
CA LYS A 3 7.37 -4.11 -9.69
C LYS A 3 7.37 -3.25 -8.45
N ASP A 4 8.44 -2.51 -8.26
CA ASP A 4 8.49 -1.44 -7.27
C ASP A 4 7.38 -0.42 -7.55
N TYR A 5 6.75 0.09 -6.50
CA TYR A 5 5.71 1.10 -6.64
C TYR A 5 5.68 2.03 -5.43
N GLN A 6 5.14 3.24 -5.64
CA GLN A 6 4.98 4.23 -4.57
C GLN A 6 3.84 3.83 -3.65
N ILE A 7 4.06 3.95 -2.34
CA ILE A 7 3.05 3.74 -1.29
C ILE A 7 2.97 4.94 -0.37
N ALA A 8 1.80 5.19 0.21
CA ALA A 8 1.62 6.26 1.18
C ALA A 8 2.50 6.05 2.42
N ASP A 9 3.11 7.14 2.93
CA ASP A 9 4.04 7.08 4.06
C ASP A 9 3.53 7.83 5.31
N ASN A 10 2.70 8.85 5.13
CA ASN A 10 2.16 9.66 6.22
C ASN A 10 0.62 9.68 6.22
N LYS A 11 0.06 10.21 7.31
CA LYS A 11 -1.38 10.52 7.40
C LYS A 11 -1.57 12.00 7.06
N VAL A 12 -2.65 12.30 6.34
CA VAL A 12 -3.03 13.67 5.98
C VAL A 12 -4.46 13.94 6.44
N GLU A 13 -4.70 15.16 6.91
CA GLU A 13 -6.02 15.72 7.13
C GLU A 13 -6.12 17.03 6.36
N HIS A 14 -7.19 17.19 5.58
CA HIS A 14 -7.45 18.42 4.83
C HIS A 14 -8.94 18.70 4.72
N GLU A 15 -9.36 19.93 5.04
CA GLU A 15 -10.75 20.35 4.97
C GLU A 15 -11.01 21.24 3.74
N THR A 16 -12.12 20.99 3.04
CA THR A 16 -12.68 21.90 2.04
C THR A 16 -14.12 22.25 2.35
N VAL A 17 -14.56 23.43 1.89
CA VAL A 17 -15.94 23.91 2.08
C VAL A 17 -16.55 24.24 0.72
N VAL A 18 -17.69 23.61 0.39
CA VAL A 18 -18.42 23.83 -0.87
C VAL A 18 -19.89 24.07 -0.56
N ASN A 19 -20.42 25.24 -0.94
CA ASN A 19 -21.80 25.65 -0.66
C ASN A 19 -22.21 25.37 0.80
N ARG A 20 -21.36 25.84 1.74
CA ARG A 20 -21.50 25.68 3.20
C ARG A 20 -21.40 24.23 3.71
N SER A 21 -21.32 23.23 2.84
CA SER A 21 -21.05 21.85 3.25
C SER A 21 -19.55 21.70 3.50
N ARG A 22 -19.18 21.11 4.62
CA ARG A 22 -17.77 20.84 4.99
C ARG A 22 -17.41 19.41 4.59
N PHE A 23 -16.23 19.23 4.02
CA PHE A 23 -15.67 17.95 3.60
C PHE A 23 -14.28 17.81 4.20
N ILE A 24 -14.15 16.96 5.21
CA ILE A 24 -12.87 16.71 5.90
C ILE A 24 -12.31 15.40 5.35
N CYS A 25 -11.26 15.49 4.54
CA CYS A 25 -10.59 14.35 3.95
C CYS A 25 -9.43 13.89 4.84
N TYR A 26 -9.43 12.60 5.13
CA TYR A 26 -8.35 11.89 5.78
C TYR A 26 -7.71 10.93 4.80
N LEU A 27 -6.41 11.04 4.59
CA LEU A 27 -5.59 10.05 3.88
C LEU A 27 -4.72 9.32 4.88
N PHE A 28 -4.56 8.01 4.71
CA PHE A 28 -3.66 7.21 5.52
C PHE A 28 -3.15 5.97 4.78
N PRO A 29 -1.97 5.45 5.14
CA PRO A 29 -1.45 4.20 4.60
C PRO A 29 -2.39 3.04 4.94
N CYS A 30 -2.62 2.17 3.97
CA CYS A 30 -3.57 1.06 4.08
C CYS A 30 -3.15 -0.11 3.18
N ALA A 31 -2.72 -1.22 3.78
CA ALA A 31 -2.22 -2.38 3.05
C ALA A 31 -3.29 -3.44 2.78
N SER A 32 -4.44 -3.39 3.47
CA SER A 32 -5.51 -4.39 3.34
C SER A 32 -6.91 -3.80 3.40
N ILE A 33 -7.89 -4.57 2.91
CA ILE A 33 -9.32 -4.16 2.94
C ILE A 33 -9.82 -4.09 4.38
N ASP A 34 -9.33 -4.98 5.24
CA ASP A 34 -9.73 -5.04 6.64
C ASP A 34 -9.21 -3.84 7.43
N GLU A 35 -7.96 -3.41 7.18
CA GLU A 35 -7.42 -2.15 7.72
C GLU A 35 -8.27 -0.95 7.30
N ALA A 36 -8.63 -0.85 6.02
CA ALA A 36 -9.47 0.25 5.52
C ALA A 36 -10.81 0.29 6.27
N LYS A 37 -11.50 -0.86 6.35
CA LYS A 37 -12.80 -0.98 7.02
C LYS A 37 -12.71 -0.69 8.52
N ALA A 38 -11.67 -1.16 9.18
CA ALA A 38 -11.43 -0.90 10.60
C ALA A 38 -11.27 0.62 10.85
N GLN A 39 -10.49 1.30 10.02
CA GLN A 39 -10.27 2.74 10.17
C GLN A 39 -11.55 3.55 9.85
N VAL A 40 -12.33 3.17 8.84
CA VAL A 40 -13.64 3.78 8.55
C VAL A 40 -14.57 3.68 9.76
N LYS A 41 -14.58 2.53 10.45
CA LYS A 41 -15.38 2.35 11.67
C LYS A 41 -14.96 3.31 12.78
N LEU A 42 -13.65 3.53 12.96
CA LEU A 42 -13.13 4.51 13.92
C LEU A 42 -13.58 5.93 13.57
N PHE A 43 -13.54 6.32 12.29
CA PHE A 43 -14.04 7.63 11.86
C PHE A 43 -15.54 7.81 12.13
N LYS A 44 -16.36 6.78 11.88
CA LYS A 44 -17.79 6.80 12.20
C LYS A 44 -18.06 6.99 13.69
N GLN A 45 -17.20 6.44 14.55
CA GLN A 45 -17.30 6.61 16.00
C GLN A 45 -16.82 7.99 16.45
N ALA A 46 -15.77 8.52 15.83
CA ALA A 46 -15.21 9.84 16.16
C ALA A 46 -16.11 10.99 15.68
N TYR A 47 -16.84 10.80 14.57
CA TYR A 47 -17.67 11.83 13.94
C TYR A 47 -19.15 11.40 13.81
N PRO A 48 -19.84 11.04 14.92
CA PRO A 48 -21.18 10.46 14.86
C PRO A 48 -22.25 11.43 14.32
N HIS A 49 -21.97 12.73 14.33
CA HIS A 49 -22.87 13.78 13.82
C HIS A 49 -22.62 14.17 12.36
N ALA A 50 -21.63 13.55 11.69
CA ALA A 50 -21.42 13.77 10.27
C ALA A 50 -22.54 13.13 9.45
N SER A 51 -22.87 13.75 8.31
CA SER A 51 -23.92 13.27 7.42
C SER A 51 -23.51 12.00 6.69
N HIS A 52 -22.25 11.92 6.25
CA HIS A 52 -21.70 10.79 5.49
C HIS A 52 -20.21 10.61 5.78
N HIS A 53 -19.74 9.36 5.69
CA HIS A 53 -18.34 8.92 5.80
C HIS A 53 -17.97 8.13 4.54
N CYS A 54 -17.99 8.79 3.40
CA CYS A 54 -17.65 8.17 2.12
C CYS A 54 -16.16 7.81 2.11
N TYR A 55 -15.81 6.70 1.46
CA TYR A 55 -14.41 6.26 1.42
C TYR A 55 -14.05 5.66 0.07
N ALA A 56 -12.74 5.66 -0.20
CA ALA A 56 -12.13 4.94 -1.31
C ALA A 56 -10.72 4.50 -0.91
N PHE A 57 -10.25 3.38 -1.41
CA PHE A 57 -8.92 2.89 -1.09
C PHE A 57 -8.28 2.10 -2.23
N LEU A 58 -6.95 2.04 -2.16
CA LEU A 58 -6.06 1.22 -2.98
C LEU A 58 -5.20 0.41 -2.01
N THR A 59 -5.37 -0.91 -1.90
CA THR A 59 -4.55 -1.75 -0.99
C THR A 59 -3.25 -2.24 -1.62
N LYS A 60 -3.10 -2.00 -2.92
CA LYS A 60 -1.97 -2.40 -3.76
C LYS A 60 -1.45 -1.19 -4.55
N ALA A 61 -0.67 -1.43 -5.60
CA ALA A 61 -0.26 -0.40 -6.54
C ALA A 61 -1.47 0.34 -7.12
N ALA A 62 -1.29 1.62 -7.46
CA ALA A 62 -2.39 2.48 -7.92
C ALA A 62 -3.05 2.03 -9.23
N ASN A 63 -2.39 1.15 -9.99
CA ASN A 63 -2.87 0.55 -11.22
C ASN A 63 -3.31 -0.94 -11.06
N ASP A 64 -3.29 -1.50 -9.85
CA ASP A 64 -3.74 -2.88 -9.59
C ASP A 64 -5.18 -2.92 -9.07
N SER A 65 -6.11 -3.26 -9.98
CA SER A 65 -7.55 -3.26 -9.71
C SER A 65 -8.01 -4.28 -8.68
N LEU A 66 -7.20 -5.29 -8.35
CA LEU A 66 -7.53 -6.24 -7.30
C LEU A 66 -7.49 -5.60 -5.91
N GLY A 67 -6.86 -4.43 -5.77
CA GLY A 67 -6.76 -3.70 -4.51
C GLY A 67 -7.76 -2.56 -4.33
N TYR A 68 -8.73 -2.39 -5.23
CA TYR A 68 -9.62 -1.22 -5.21
C TYR A 68 -10.87 -1.47 -4.35
N GLY A 69 -11.36 -0.42 -3.69
CA GLY A 69 -12.68 -0.41 -3.06
C GLY A 69 -13.14 0.99 -2.73
N TYR A 70 -14.46 1.17 -2.62
CA TYR A 70 -15.07 2.46 -2.29
C TYR A 70 -16.49 2.29 -1.74
N SER A 71 -17.03 3.37 -1.15
CA SER A 71 -18.42 3.45 -0.70
C SER A 71 -18.92 4.90 -0.73
N ASP A 72 -20.18 5.06 -1.12
CA ASP A 72 -20.89 6.34 -1.10
C ASP A 72 -21.53 6.64 0.28
N ASP A 73 -21.53 5.69 1.23
CA ASP A 73 -22.07 5.86 2.60
C ASP A 73 -23.41 6.61 2.71
N GLY A 74 -24.37 6.28 1.85
CA GLY A 74 -25.71 6.89 1.84
C GLY A 74 -25.84 8.16 0.98
N GLU A 75 -24.76 8.65 0.39
CA GLU A 75 -24.85 9.59 -0.74
C GLU A 75 -25.53 8.93 -1.95
N PRO A 76 -26.03 9.71 -2.92
CA PRO A 76 -26.51 9.16 -4.18
C PRO A 76 -25.46 8.26 -4.83
N SER A 77 -25.90 7.13 -5.40
CA SER A 77 -25.02 6.12 -6.00
C SER A 77 -24.05 6.74 -7.01
N GLY A 78 -22.75 6.49 -6.83
CA GLY A 78 -21.67 6.99 -7.67
C GLY A 78 -21.35 8.48 -7.50
N ALA A 79 -21.90 9.15 -6.48
CA ALA A 79 -21.68 10.57 -6.24
C ALA A 79 -20.41 10.88 -5.42
N ALA A 80 -19.85 9.90 -4.69
CA ALA A 80 -18.73 10.13 -3.77
C ALA A 80 -17.58 9.14 -3.98
N GLY A 81 -17.81 7.86 -3.69
CA GLY A 81 -16.76 6.85 -3.60
C GLY A 81 -16.02 6.62 -4.92
N LYS A 82 -16.75 6.52 -6.04
CA LYS A 82 -16.12 6.34 -7.37
C LYS A 82 -15.27 7.55 -7.80
N PRO A 83 -15.74 8.81 -7.69
CA PRO A 83 -14.91 9.99 -7.89
C PRO A 83 -13.65 10.03 -7.01
N MET A 84 -13.76 9.68 -5.73
CA MET A 84 -12.62 9.60 -4.82
C MET A 84 -11.59 8.56 -5.27
N LEU A 85 -12.06 7.36 -5.65
CA LEU A 85 -11.19 6.29 -6.15
C LEU A 85 -10.44 6.72 -7.41
N ALA A 86 -11.12 7.38 -8.35
CA ALA A 86 -10.49 7.86 -9.59
C ALA A 86 -9.35 8.85 -9.31
N VAL A 87 -9.49 9.70 -8.29
CA VAL A 87 -8.45 10.64 -7.86
C VAL A 87 -7.27 9.90 -7.22
N LEU A 88 -7.52 8.90 -6.36
CA LEU A 88 -6.45 8.07 -5.79
C LEU A 88 -5.66 7.33 -6.88
N GLN A 89 -6.36 6.73 -7.86
CA GLN A 89 -5.73 6.06 -9.01
C GLN A 89 -4.85 7.02 -9.81
N GLY A 90 -5.35 8.22 -10.11
CA GLY A 90 -4.61 9.25 -10.81
C GLY A 90 -3.41 9.81 -10.03
N GLY A 91 -3.43 9.70 -8.69
CA GLY A 91 -2.32 10.11 -7.82
C GLY A 91 -1.09 9.19 -7.89
N GLY A 92 -1.22 7.97 -8.42
CA GLY A 92 -0.09 7.06 -8.63
C GLY A 92 0.52 6.46 -7.35
N ILE A 93 -0.03 6.77 -6.19
CA ILE A 93 0.41 6.26 -4.87
C ILE A 93 -0.55 5.13 -4.44
N GLY A 94 0.01 3.94 -4.22
CA GLY A 94 -0.71 2.77 -3.74
C GLY A 94 -0.78 2.68 -2.21
N GLN A 95 -1.41 1.62 -1.70
CA GLN A 95 -1.57 1.35 -0.27
C GLN A 95 -2.07 2.56 0.53
N VAL A 96 -3.15 3.17 0.07
CA VAL A 96 -3.72 4.40 0.62
C VAL A 96 -5.23 4.28 0.73
N CYS A 97 -5.79 4.82 1.81
CA CYS A 97 -7.23 4.95 1.99
C CYS A 97 -7.58 6.42 2.22
N ALA A 98 -8.65 6.87 1.57
CA ALA A 98 -9.28 8.15 1.76
C ALA A 98 -10.63 7.97 2.45
N VAL A 99 -10.87 8.71 3.53
CA VAL A 99 -12.18 8.84 4.16
C VAL A 99 -12.55 10.32 4.12
N VAL A 100 -13.69 10.65 3.52
CA VAL A 100 -14.23 12.01 3.55
C VAL A 100 -15.44 12.04 4.48
N VAL A 101 -15.29 12.79 5.58
CA VAL A 101 -16.35 13.08 6.53
C VAL A 101 -17.06 14.34 6.07
N ARG A 102 -18.35 14.23 5.78
CA ARG A 102 -19.16 15.34 5.27
C ARG A 102 -20.14 15.84 6.30
N TYR A 103 -20.20 17.16 6.47
CA TYR A 103 -21.29 17.86 7.17
C TYR A 103 -22.14 18.65 6.16
N PHE A 104 -23.44 18.36 6.09
CA PHE A 104 -24.35 19.06 5.19
C PHE A 104 -24.56 20.53 5.59
N GLY A 105 -24.37 21.43 4.63
CA GLY A 105 -24.46 22.89 4.85
C GLY A 105 -25.82 23.54 4.56
N GLY A 106 -26.88 22.76 4.37
CA GLY A 106 -28.22 23.29 4.06
C GLY A 106 -28.51 23.51 2.57
N THR A 107 -27.51 23.47 1.69
CA THR A 107 -27.67 23.63 0.24
C THR A 107 -27.32 22.34 -0.51
N LYS A 108 -28.26 21.82 -1.30
CA LYS A 108 -28.04 20.63 -2.13
C LYS A 108 -27.09 20.93 -3.29
N LEU A 109 -26.12 20.04 -3.52
CA LEU A 109 -25.11 20.15 -4.57
C LEU A 109 -25.52 19.46 -5.89
N GLY A 110 -26.51 18.57 -5.85
CA GLY A 110 -26.80 17.64 -6.95
C GLY A 110 -25.67 16.61 -7.15
N VAL A 111 -25.91 15.57 -7.94
CA VAL A 111 -24.96 14.46 -8.14
C VAL A 111 -23.63 14.97 -8.71
N GLY A 112 -23.66 15.76 -9.79
CA GLY A 112 -22.42 16.30 -10.38
C GLY A 112 -21.68 17.31 -9.50
N GLY A 113 -22.37 17.98 -8.57
CA GLY A 113 -21.73 18.83 -7.56
C GLY A 113 -21.02 18.00 -6.49
N LEU A 114 -21.66 16.92 -6.03
CA LEU A 114 -21.06 15.98 -5.08
C LEU A 114 -19.83 15.29 -5.66
N GLN A 115 -19.91 14.80 -6.90
CA GLN A 115 -18.78 14.16 -7.56
C GLN A 115 -17.56 15.07 -7.60
N ARG A 116 -17.75 16.34 -7.94
CA ARG A 116 -16.67 17.34 -7.94
C ARG A 116 -16.16 17.62 -6.53
N ALA A 117 -17.03 17.81 -5.54
CA ALA A 117 -16.64 18.12 -4.17
C ALA A 117 -15.82 16.98 -3.52
N TYR A 118 -16.27 15.72 -3.66
CA TYR A 118 -15.55 14.56 -3.12
C TYR A 118 -14.22 14.31 -3.83
N ALA A 119 -14.20 14.40 -5.17
CA ALA A 119 -12.95 14.29 -5.92
C ALA A 119 -11.96 15.40 -5.55
N ASP A 120 -12.43 16.63 -5.42
CA ASP A 120 -11.58 17.77 -5.07
C ASP A 120 -11.05 17.67 -3.64
N SER A 121 -11.87 17.24 -2.68
CA SER A 121 -11.45 17.02 -1.29
C SER A 121 -10.26 16.06 -1.20
N VAL A 122 -10.30 14.93 -1.92
CA VAL A 122 -9.17 13.98 -2.02
C VAL A 122 -7.99 14.58 -2.77
N ARG A 123 -8.22 15.29 -3.88
CA ARG A 123 -7.15 15.90 -4.69
C ARG A 123 -6.34 16.92 -3.89
N GLN A 124 -7.01 17.75 -3.09
CA GLN A 124 -6.35 18.75 -2.25
C GLN A 124 -5.56 18.06 -1.12
N ALA A 125 -6.10 17.00 -0.50
CA ALA A 125 -5.39 16.24 0.51
C ALA A 125 -4.13 15.55 -0.04
N LEU A 126 -4.17 15.04 -1.28
CA LEU A 126 -3.03 14.35 -1.91
C LEU A 126 -1.79 15.23 -2.04
N ILE A 127 -1.92 16.56 -2.07
CA ILE A 127 -0.78 17.49 -2.14
C ILE A 127 0.16 17.33 -0.94
N PHE A 128 -0.39 16.93 0.23
CA PHE A 128 0.36 16.76 1.47
C PHE A 128 0.74 15.30 1.75
N LEU A 129 0.38 14.38 0.84
CA LEU A 129 0.67 12.96 1.01
C LEU A 129 2.10 12.67 0.57
N GLU A 130 2.90 12.17 1.51
CA GLU A 130 4.24 11.68 1.24
C GLU A 130 4.21 10.24 0.76
N ALA A 131 5.16 9.89 -0.09
CA ALA A 131 5.28 8.55 -0.66
C ALA A 131 6.67 7.97 -0.43
N LYS A 132 6.72 6.66 -0.26
CA LYS A 132 7.96 5.87 -0.28
C LYS A 132 7.85 4.74 -1.29
N THR A 133 9.00 4.29 -1.78
CA THR A 133 9.06 3.15 -2.69
C THR A 133 8.90 1.84 -1.91
N LYS A 134 7.92 1.03 -2.29
CA LYS A 134 7.81 -0.36 -1.88
C LYS A 134 8.59 -1.23 -2.86
N ILE A 135 9.68 -1.81 -2.38
CA ILE A 135 10.55 -2.69 -3.17
C ILE A 135 9.89 -4.06 -3.34
N ALA A 136 9.86 -4.56 -4.57
CA ALA A 136 9.44 -5.91 -4.89
C ALA A 136 10.46 -6.92 -4.38
N MET A 137 10.01 -7.85 -3.53
CA MET A 137 10.86 -8.87 -2.91
C MET A 137 10.49 -10.26 -3.43
N ALA A 138 11.49 -11.02 -3.87
CA ALA A 138 11.36 -12.44 -4.18
C ALA A 138 11.58 -13.29 -2.93
N ALA A 139 10.61 -14.17 -2.63
CA ALA A 139 10.76 -15.20 -1.61
C ALA A 139 11.62 -16.36 -2.14
N LYS A 140 12.75 -16.61 -1.52
CA LYS A 140 13.70 -17.66 -1.92
C LYS A 140 14.13 -18.51 -0.75
N THR A 141 14.61 -19.71 -1.06
CA THR A 141 15.32 -20.56 -0.12
C THR A 141 16.72 -20.86 -0.63
N LEU A 142 17.61 -21.15 0.32
CA LEU A 142 18.99 -21.52 0.06
C LEU A 142 19.43 -22.54 1.11
N ALA A 143 20.06 -23.63 0.69
CA ALA A 143 20.75 -24.55 1.58
C ALA A 143 22.26 -24.39 1.41
N CYS A 144 22.99 -24.24 2.51
CA CYS A 144 24.45 -24.14 2.50
C CYS A 144 25.11 -24.95 3.62
N GLN A 145 26.43 -25.12 3.52
CA GLN A 145 27.22 -25.68 4.62
C GLN A 145 27.44 -24.63 5.72
N TYR A 146 27.71 -25.09 6.94
CA TYR A 146 28.00 -24.23 8.09
C TYR A 146 29.17 -23.27 7.83
N SER A 147 30.20 -23.72 7.10
CA SER A 147 31.36 -22.92 6.72
C SER A 147 31.03 -21.76 5.75
N GLN A 148 29.86 -21.78 5.11
CA GLN A 148 29.45 -20.81 4.10
C GLN A 148 28.43 -19.79 4.64
N VAL A 149 28.01 -19.93 5.91
CA VAL A 149 26.94 -19.11 6.50
C VAL A 149 27.27 -17.63 6.47
N ASP A 150 28.47 -17.25 6.91
CA ASP A 150 28.87 -15.84 7.00
C ASP A 150 28.93 -15.17 5.62
N ASP A 151 29.46 -15.88 4.63
CA ASP A 151 29.51 -15.40 3.25
C ASP A 151 28.12 -15.23 2.65
N VAL A 152 27.21 -16.18 2.90
CA VAL A 152 25.81 -16.09 2.48
C VAL A 152 25.14 -14.88 3.12
N LEU A 153 25.24 -14.71 4.44
CA LEU A 153 24.68 -13.57 5.15
C LEU A 153 25.23 -12.24 4.61
N HIS A 154 26.53 -12.19 4.32
CA HIS A 154 27.19 -11.02 3.75
C HIS A 154 26.64 -10.68 2.35
N ILE A 155 26.55 -11.67 1.45
CA ILE A 155 26.01 -11.48 0.10
C ILE A 155 24.56 -11.00 0.14
N ILE A 156 23.72 -11.61 1.00
CA ILE A 156 22.32 -11.23 1.14
C ILE A 156 22.21 -9.80 1.69
N SER A 157 22.99 -9.45 2.71
CA SER A 157 22.99 -8.10 3.29
C SER A 157 23.44 -7.03 2.29
N GLN A 158 24.49 -7.28 1.50
CA GLN A 158 24.93 -6.36 0.44
C GLN A 158 23.86 -6.12 -0.64
N ALA A 159 22.99 -7.09 -0.86
CA ALA A 159 21.87 -6.97 -1.77
C ALA A 159 20.64 -6.30 -1.13
N GLU A 160 20.71 -5.84 0.13
CA GLU A 160 19.54 -5.39 0.91
C GLU A 160 18.46 -6.48 1.05
N GLY A 161 18.88 -7.74 0.98
CA GLY A 161 18.03 -8.88 1.25
C GLY A 161 17.80 -9.06 2.75
N GLN A 162 16.70 -9.72 3.07
CA GLN A 162 16.28 -10.00 4.44
C GLN A 162 16.30 -11.51 4.67
N VAL A 163 16.84 -11.92 5.82
CA VAL A 163 16.79 -13.31 6.27
C VAL A 163 15.55 -13.48 7.14
N VAL A 164 14.57 -14.23 6.63
CA VAL A 164 13.29 -14.48 7.30
C VAL A 164 13.44 -15.57 8.35
N LYS A 165 14.19 -16.63 8.01
CA LYS A 165 14.37 -17.80 8.86
C LYS A 165 15.71 -18.46 8.57
N GLN A 166 16.33 -19.01 9.62
CA GLN A 166 17.54 -19.84 9.55
C GLN A 166 17.30 -21.12 10.32
N GLU A 167 17.56 -22.28 9.70
CA GLU A 167 17.39 -23.59 10.32
C GLU A 167 18.67 -24.40 10.20
N TYR A 168 19.23 -24.78 11.35
CA TYR A 168 20.49 -25.52 11.44
C TYR A 168 20.19 -27.02 11.50
N LEU A 169 20.25 -27.68 10.34
CA LEU A 169 20.06 -29.12 10.18
C LEU A 169 21.39 -29.76 9.75
N GLN A 170 21.34 -30.83 8.94
CA GLN A 170 22.54 -31.36 8.29
C GLN A 170 23.22 -30.33 7.38
N GLN A 171 22.40 -29.45 6.77
CA GLN A 171 22.81 -28.21 6.10
C GLN A 171 22.02 -27.06 6.72
N VAL A 172 22.56 -25.85 6.65
CA VAL A 172 21.86 -24.65 7.09
C VAL A 172 20.89 -24.24 6.00
N GLN A 173 19.62 -24.11 6.34
CA GLN A 173 18.57 -23.69 5.42
C GLN A 173 18.13 -22.27 5.74
N PHE A 174 18.10 -21.43 4.70
CA PHE A 174 17.66 -20.05 4.76
C PHE A 174 16.32 -19.90 4.05
N SER A 175 15.43 -19.13 4.66
CA SER A 175 14.31 -18.47 3.97
C SER A 175 14.63 -16.99 3.84
N LEU A 176 14.58 -16.47 2.62
CA LEU A 176 15.12 -15.18 2.24
C LEU A 176 14.06 -14.36 1.49
N PHE A 177 14.06 -13.05 1.72
CA PHE A 177 13.47 -12.07 0.81
C PHE A 177 14.61 -11.30 0.15
N ILE A 178 14.65 -11.30 -1.18
CA ILE A 178 15.69 -10.60 -1.96
C ILE A 178 14.99 -9.62 -2.90
N PRO A 179 15.44 -8.35 -3.02
CA PRO A 179 14.90 -7.45 -4.03
C PRO A 179 14.90 -8.10 -5.41
N GLU A 180 13.76 -8.13 -6.10
CA GLU A 180 13.61 -8.82 -7.40
C GLU A 180 14.67 -8.32 -8.40
N ALA A 181 14.96 -7.01 -8.39
CA ALA A 181 15.96 -6.38 -9.24
C ALA A 181 17.41 -6.82 -8.98
N LYS A 182 17.71 -7.40 -7.81
CA LYS A 182 19.06 -7.86 -7.42
C LYS A 182 19.19 -9.39 -7.42
N LEU A 183 18.14 -10.10 -7.83
CA LEU A 183 18.10 -11.56 -7.73
C LEU A 183 19.20 -12.23 -8.58
N GLU A 184 19.41 -11.76 -9.81
CA GLU A 184 20.47 -12.26 -10.70
C GLU A 184 21.86 -12.03 -10.08
N LEU A 185 22.12 -10.81 -9.61
CA LEU A 185 23.39 -10.47 -8.96
C LEU A 185 23.69 -11.35 -7.72
N VAL A 186 22.68 -11.64 -6.90
CA VAL A 186 22.84 -12.54 -5.75
C VAL A 186 23.11 -13.96 -6.21
N SER A 187 22.37 -14.44 -7.22
CA SER A 187 22.58 -15.78 -7.79
C SER A 187 24.01 -15.95 -8.30
N ASP A 188 24.54 -14.98 -9.04
CA ASP A 188 25.90 -15.02 -9.60
C ASP A 188 26.97 -15.03 -8.50
N LYS A 189 26.80 -14.20 -7.46
CA LYS A 189 27.73 -14.18 -6.30
C LYS A 189 27.74 -15.51 -5.57
N LEU A 190 26.57 -16.10 -5.33
CA LEU A 190 26.44 -17.41 -4.66
C LEU A 190 27.07 -18.53 -5.48
N GLN A 191 26.84 -18.55 -6.79
CA GLN A 191 27.45 -19.52 -7.69
C GLN A 191 28.97 -19.37 -7.74
N THR A 192 29.49 -18.14 -7.81
CA THR A 192 30.94 -17.87 -7.81
C THR A 192 31.61 -18.34 -6.53
N LEU A 193 31.02 -18.02 -5.36
CA LEU A 193 31.51 -18.44 -4.04
C LEU A 193 31.61 -19.97 -3.90
N SER A 194 30.67 -20.69 -4.53
CA SER A 194 30.45 -22.11 -4.28
C SER A 194 30.82 -23.04 -5.42
N ALA A 195 31.48 -22.53 -6.46
CA ALA A 195 31.71 -23.24 -7.72
C ALA A 195 30.42 -23.86 -8.29
N GLY A 196 29.30 -23.13 -8.22
CA GLY A 196 27.99 -23.49 -8.76
C GLY A 196 27.11 -24.37 -7.86
N LYS A 197 27.50 -24.63 -6.60
CA LYS A 197 26.76 -25.51 -5.69
C LYS A 197 25.62 -24.83 -4.92
N LEU A 198 25.75 -23.53 -4.65
CA LEU A 198 24.72 -22.74 -3.98
C LEU A 198 23.75 -22.17 -5.01
N VAL A 199 22.48 -22.57 -4.90
CA VAL A 199 21.41 -22.18 -5.82
C VAL A 199 20.22 -21.69 -5.02
N LEU A 200 19.69 -20.53 -5.41
CA LEU A 200 18.43 -20.02 -4.90
C LEU A 200 17.27 -20.79 -5.50
N THR A 201 16.41 -21.34 -4.65
CA THR A 201 15.16 -21.97 -5.06
C THR A 201 13.98 -21.12 -4.62
N ASN A 202 12.80 -21.32 -5.21
CA ASN A 202 11.60 -20.63 -4.76
C ASN A 202 11.22 -21.17 -3.38
N LEU A 203 10.80 -20.29 -2.46
CA LEU A 203 10.14 -20.70 -1.25
C LEU A 203 8.80 -21.32 -1.65
N ASN A 204 8.72 -22.65 -1.67
CA ASN A 204 7.45 -23.35 -1.86
C ASN A 204 6.56 -22.97 -0.66
N GLN A 205 5.41 -22.35 -0.96
CA GLN A 205 4.37 -22.08 0.03
C GLN A 205 3.74 -23.39 0.51
#